data_AF-A0A6V8CCD5-F1
#
_entry.id   AF-A0A6V8CCD5-F1
#
_cell.length_a   1.000
_cell.length_b   1.000
_cell.length_c   1.000
_cell.angle_alpha   90.00
_cell.angle_beta   90.00
_cell.angle_gamma   90.00
#
_symmetry.space_group_name_H-M   'P 1'
#
loop_
_entity.id
_entity.type
_entity.pdbx_description
1 polymer ?
#
loop_
_entity_poly.entity_id
_entity_poly.type
_entity_poly.pdbx_seq_one_letter_code
_entity_poly.pdbx_strand_id
1 'polypeptide(L)'
;VRQASLFWLSPGGDAPPRRSDLIPGDAGVLYADVHQGLLERGYMLAPSAYEVGFLSTAHRSEHIEGFVAALDEVLTALEVKS
;
A
#
# COMPACT_ATOMS: atom_id res chain seq x y z
N VAL A 1 -16.97 -4.13 -17.23
CA VAL A 1 -15.63 -3.54 -17.03
C VAL A 1 -14.98 -4.30 -15.89
N ARG A 2 -13.83 -4.94 -16.10
CA ARG A 2 -13.05 -5.59 -15.03
C ARG A 2 -11.74 -4.80 -14.91
N GLN A 3 -11.72 -3.78 -14.06
CA GLN A 3 -10.44 -3.29 -13.54
C GLN A 3 -9.93 -4.33 -12.55
N ALA A 4 -8.65 -4.67 -12.65
CA ALA A 4 -8.07 -5.83 -11.97
C ALA A 4 -8.26 -5.81 -10.44
N SER A 5 -8.23 -6.97 -9.81
CA SER A 5 -8.46 -7.16 -8.37
C SER A 5 -7.19 -7.47 -7.58
N LEU A 6 -6.02 -7.27 -8.18
CA LEU A 6 -4.71 -7.50 -7.60
C LEU A 6 -3.89 -6.22 -7.70
N PHE A 7 -3.29 -5.81 -6.60
CA PHE A 7 -2.42 -4.64 -6.53
C PHE A 7 -1.22 -4.92 -5.62
N TRP A 8 -0.16 -4.14 -5.78
CA TRP A 8 1.03 -4.22 -4.96
C TRP A 8 1.58 -2.82 -4.71
N LEU A 9 1.86 -2.49 -3.45
CA LEU A 9 2.54 -1.26 -3.08
C LEU A 9 4.04 -1.51 -3.20
N SER A 10 4.63 -1.13 -4.33
CA SER A 10 6.06 -1.26 -4.59
C SER A 10 6.81 -0.05 -4.02
N PRO A 11 7.67 -0.21 -3.00
CA PRO A 11 8.44 0.91 -2.48
C PRO A 11 9.61 1.26 -3.42
N GLY A 12 9.79 2.55 -3.68
CA GLY A 12 10.92 3.10 -4.44
C GLY A 12 10.73 3.17 -5.97
N GLY A 13 11.36 4.18 -6.58
CA GLY A 13 11.53 4.37 -8.02
C GLY A 13 10.26 4.72 -8.83
N ASP A 14 10.45 5.27 -10.02
CA ASP A 14 9.36 5.61 -10.96
C ASP A 14 8.77 4.39 -11.69
N ALA A 15 9.45 3.24 -11.63
CA ALA A 15 9.08 2.03 -12.36
C ALA A 15 9.00 0.81 -11.42
N PRO A 16 7.94 -0.02 -11.51
CA PRO A 16 7.84 -1.23 -10.72
C PRO A 16 9.02 -2.18 -11.00
N PRO A 17 9.65 -2.75 -9.95
CA PRO A 17 10.77 -3.66 -10.11
C PRO A 17 10.31 -4.92 -10.85
N ARG A 18 11.11 -5.38 -11.80
CA ARG A 18 10.85 -6.59 -12.60
C ARG A 18 11.45 -7.87 -12.00
N ARG A 19 12.22 -7.72 -10.92
CA ARG A 19 12.90 -8.80 -10.21
C ARG A 19 13.00 -8.43 -8.73
N SER A 20 12.95 -9.41 -7.84
CA SER A 20 12.87 -9.19 -6.39
C SER A 20 14.10 -8.53 -5.79
N ASP A 21 15.28 -8.69 -6.39
CA ASP A 21 16.54 -8.05 -5.99
C ASP A 21 16.62 -6.56 -6.38
N LEU A 22 15.68 -6.06 -7.19
CA LEU A 22 15.54 -4.65 -7.51
C LEU A 22 14.68 -3.89 -6.50
N ILE A 23 14.09 -4.60 -5.54
CA ILE A 23 13.36 -3.98 -4.42
C ILE A 23 14.40 -3.37 -3.47
N PRO A 24 14.29 -2.08 -3.11
CA PRO A 24 15.20 -1.45 -2.18
C PRO A 24 15.29 -2.21 -0.85
N GLY A 25 16.50 -2.34 -0.28
CA GLY A 25 16.69 -3.07 0.98
C GLY A 25 15.98 -2.44 2.18
N ASP A 26 15.68 -1.15 2.11
CA ASP A 26 14.93 -0.35 3.08
C ASP A 26 13.41 -0.30 2.81
N ALA A 27 12.93 -0.97 1.75
CA ALA A 27 11.51 -1.04 1.38
C ALA A 27 10.62 -1.55 2.53
N GLY A 28 11.16 -2.46 3.36
CA GLY A 28 10.44 -2.98 4.52
C GLY A 28 10.20 -1.95 5.63
N VAL A 29 11.10 -0.97 5.80
CA VAL A 29 10.96 0.09 6.80
C VAL A 29 9.87 1.07 6.37
N LEU A 30 9.95 1.56 5.13
CA LEU A 30 8.93 2.45 4.54
C LEU A 30 7.55 1.79 4.57
N TYR A 31 7.46 0.51 4.21
CA TYR A 31 6.20 -0.22 4.24
C TYR A 31 5.66 -0.40 5.66
N ALA A 32 6.52 -0.58 6.67
CA ALA A 32 6.08 -0.74 8.06
C ALA A 32 5.36 0.52 8.57
N ASP A 33 5.87 1.70 8.25
CA ASP A 33 5.25 2.98 8.63
C ASP A 33 3.89 3.17 7.92
N VAL A 34 3.82 2.86 6.63
CA VAL A 34 2.56 2.91 5.87
C VAL A 34 1.54 1.90 6.42
N HIS A 35 1.96 0.66 6.69
CA HIS A 35 1.11 -0.39 7.25
C HIS A 35 0.53 0.03 8.61
N GLN A 36 1.36 0.57 9.52
CA GLN A 36 0.89 1.07 10.81
C GLN A 36 -0.11 2.22 10.63
N GLY A 37 0.20 3.21 9.79
CA GLY A 37 -0.69 4.35 9.58
C GLY A 37 -2.06 3.98 8.99
N LEU A 38 -2.10 2.98 8.11
CA LEU A 38 -3.34 2.42 7.56
C LEU A 38 -4.12 1.61 8.60
N LEU A 39 -3.41 0.80 9.41
CA LEU A 39 -4.02 -0.01 10.45
C LEU A 39 -4.71 0.85 11.51
N GLU A 40 -4.09 1.96 11.92
CA GLU A 40 -4.68 2.96 12.83
C GLU A 40 -5.97 3.58 12.27
N ARG A 41 -6.12 3.62 10.94
CA ARG A 41 -7.32 4.12 10.23
C ARG A 41 -8.34 3.02 9.91
N GLY A 42 -8.10 1.79 10.35
CA GLY A 42 -9.00 0.65 10.17
C GLY A 42 -8.79 -0.11 8.85
N TYR A 43 -7.72 0.14 8.11
CA TYR A 43 -7.38 -0.57 6.88
C TYR A 43 -6.23 -1.55 7.13
N MET A 44 -6.54 -2.85 7.10
CA MET A 44 -5.55 -3.90 7.26
C MET A 44 -4.98 -4.31 5.89
N LEU A 45 -3.66 -4.22 5.77
CA LEU A 45 -2.89 -4.85 4.70
C LEU A 45 -2.07 -6.01 5.27
N ALA A 46 -1.57 -6.89 4.40
CA ALA A 46 -0.61 -7.90 4.81
C ALA A 46 0.64 -7.23 5.42
N PRO A 47 1.23 -7.76 6.50
CA PRO A 47 2.36 -7.15 7.20
C PRO A 47 3.70 -7.43 6.49
N SER A 48 3.75 -7.28 5.17
CA SER A 48 4.94 -7.53 4.35
C SER A 48 4.92 -6.70 3.07
N ALA A 49 6.02 -6.01 2.77
CA ALA A 49 6.22 -5.27 1.52
C ALA A 49 6.29 -6.19 0.28
N TYR A 50 6.43 -7.51 0.47
CA TYR A 50 6.50 -8.50 -0.61
C TYR A 50 5.15 -9.18 -0.89
N GLU A 51 4.11 -8.83 -0.13
CA GLU A 51 2.76 -9.37 -0.31
C GLU A 51 1.94 -8.53 -1.27
N VAL A 52 1.03 -9.20 -1.97
CA VAL A 52 0.09 -8.55 -2.90
C VAL A 52 -1.28 -8.38 -2.23
N GLY A 53 -1.94 -7.26 -2.52
CA GLY A 53 -3.30 -6.98 -2.09
C GLY A 53 -4.33 -7.57 -3.05
N PHE A 54 -5.43 -8.08 -2.50
CA PHE A 54 -6.55 -8.62 -3.27
C PHE A 54 -7.86 -7.89 -2.92
N LEU A 55 -8.61 -7.52 -3.96
CA LEU A 55 -9.99 -7.07 -3.80
C LEU A 55 -10.94 -8.27 -3.83
N SER A 56 -11.81 -8.32 -2.84
CA SER A 56 -12.92 -9.30 -2.75
C SER A 56 -14.24 -8.67 -3.22
N THR A 57 -15.18 -9.51 -3.69
CA THR A 57 -16.55 -9.09 -4.03
C THR A 57 -17.34 -8.54 -2.84
N ALA A 58 -16.85 -8.71 -1.61
CA ALA A 58 -17.40 -8.07 -0.41
C ALA A 58 -17.07 -6.57 -0.30
N HIS A 59 -16.08 -6.07 -1.05
CA HIS A 59 -15.74 -4.65 -1.05
C HIS A 59 -16.75 -3.83 -1.85
N ARG A 60 -17.13 -2.69 -1.29
CA ARG A 60 -17.98 -1.68 -1.94
C ARG A 60 -17.10 -0.49 -2.32
N SER A 61 -17.60 0.37 -3.22
CA SER A 61 -16.87 1.58 -3.64
C SER A 61 -16.44 2.44 -2.45
N GLU A 62 -17.32 2.55 -1.45
CA GLU A 62 -17.07 3.24 -0.17
C GLU A 62 -15.79 2.75 0.53
N HIS A 63 -15.52 1.44 0.50
CA HIS A 63 -14.34 0.86 1.13
C HIS A 63 -13.07 1.20 0.34
N ILE A 64 -13.17 1.30 -0.98
CA ILE A 64 -12.04 1.63 -1.87
C ILE A 64 -11.71 3.13 -1.76
N GLU A 65 -12.73 3.98 -1.83
CA GLU A 65 -12.58 5.43 -1.69
C GLU A 65 -12.01 5.78 -0.32
N GLY A 66 -12.52 5.15 0.75
CA GLY A 66 -11.99 5.32 2.09
C GLY A 66 -10.54 4.83 2.23
N PHE A 67 -10.18 3.71 1.61
CA PHE A 67 -8.80 3.22 1.58
C PHE A 67 -7.86 4.21 0.87
N VAL A 68 -8.28 4.77 -0.28
CA VAL A 68 -7.50 5.76 -1.02
C VAL A 68 -7.27 7.02 -0.19
N ALA A 69 -8.32 7.53 0.46
CA ALA A 69 -8.20 8.69 1.34
C ALA A 69 -7.26 8.43 2.53
N ALA A 70 -7.39 7.27 3.18
CA ALA A 70 -6.51 6.89 4.27
C ALA A 70 -5.05 6.74 3.84
N LEU A 71 -4.81 6.18 2.65
CA LEU A 71 -3.46 6.04 2.10
C LEU A 71 -2.84 7.42 1.81
N ASP A 72 -3.60 8.33 1.21
CA ASP A 72 -3.16 9.71 0.93
C ASP A 72 -2.77 10.48 2.21
N GLU A 73 -3.60 10.38 3.25
CA GLU A 73 -3.30 10.97 4.56
C GLU A 73 -2.04 10.41 5.20
N VAL A 74 -1.84 9.09 5.12
CA VAL A 74 -0.66 8.41 5.67
C VAL A 74 0.60 8.86 4.93
N LEU A 75 0.58 8.85 3.61
CA LEU A 75 1.71 9.28 2.79
C LEU A 75 2.06 10.75 3.05
N THR A 76 1.06 11.63 3.08
CA THR A 76 1.24 13.05 3.41
C THR A 76 1.87 13.23 4.80
N ALA A 77 1.42 12.46 5.80
CA ALA A 77 1.97 12.55 7.15
C ALA A 77 3.42 12.03 7.25
N LEU A 78 3.84 11.10 6.40
CA LEU A 78 5.20 10.59 6.34
C LEU A 78 6.14 11.53 5.58
N GLU A 79 5.66 12.19 4.52
CA GLU A 79 6.41 13.23 3.82
C GLU A 79 6.75 14.42 4.72
N VAL A 80 5.80 14.87 5.55
CA VAL A 80 6.02 16.00 6.50
C VAL A 80 7.05 15.66 7.60
N LYS A 81 7.29 14.37 7.87
CA LYS A 81 8.24 13.90 8.90
C LYS A 81 9.67 13.69 8.37
N SER A 82 9.85 13.67 7.04
CA SER A 82 11.13 13.40 6.36
C SER A 82 11.91 14.67 6.06
#